data_AF-A0A1V6DYH3-F1
#
_entry.id   AF-A0A1V6DYH3-F1
#
_cell.length_a   1.000
_cell.length_b   1.000
_cell.length_c   1.000
_cell.angle_alpha   90.00
_cell.angle_beta   90.00
_cell.angle_gamma   90.00
#
_symmetry.space_group_name_H-M   'P 1'
#
loop_
_entity.id
_entity.type
_entity.pdbx_description
1 polymer ?
#
loop_
_entity_poly.entity_id
_entity_poly.type
_entity_poly.pdbx_seq_one_letter_code
_entity_poly.pdbx_strand_id
1 'polypeptide(L)'
;MYFFRLLKFITIPLLSAFFLYYNALPVKAETLASRLSGKILLQVESAGEAWYVNPLDGRRYYLGRPADAFVLMKRLGLGISEQNYQLFKETGAHNLRGRILLRAQASGEAYYVNPDDSRLYYLGRPTDAFNLMRRFGLGISNQNLNQIVVADLSSAVNDLKANTGTYSWQYQNTKYQLSFNLDSALYQSYASSPKVYTYYVGQEPADIKEAFYALFLKVKSNDNQTLGLLNSLRAQAASLGLNSDQTAAFILAFIQYIPYDHAKLESGDNTPYYPFETLYLHKGVCADKTFLAVLWLRSLGYGAAILDFPESNHSAAGIACPVADSLAGSGYCYVETTNYFPIGVVPPLITGGQAQNDTSSFEDLFNSDHLGYLEIKQKSQGKIYQGVAAVKREARAIEQAKTDLDASQNLLNANKLSLDAAYQSLKQQESQLLAYQAAGNISAYNQLVPIYNQAVAAYRDQTESYNQSVVSYNQAVNAFNDRYRQFYQQ
;
A
#
# COMPACT_ATOMS: atom_id res chain seq x y z
N MET A 1 33.12 -41.26 -56.94
CA MET A 1 31.92 -42.11 -57.10
C MET A 1 30.90 -41.32 -57.92
N TYR A 2 30.44 -41.70 -59.11
CA TYR A 2 29.85 -42.98 -59.57
C TYR A 2 28.59 -43.33 -58.75
N PHE A 3 27.36 -43.52 -59.28
CA PHE A 3 26.79 -43.67 -60.65
C PHE A 3 25.41 -42.91 -60.68
N PHE A 4 24.73 -42.51 -61.77
CA PHE A 4 24.98 -42.50 -63.23
C PHE A 4 24.02 -41.50 -63.95
N ARG A 5 23.54 -41.80 -65.17
CA ARG A 5 22.44 -41.15 -65.94
C ARG A 5 21.52 -42.23 -66.56
N LEU A 6 20.30 -41.85 -66.99
CA LEU A 6 19.64 -42.13 -68.31
C LEU A 6 18.10 -42.03 -68.11
N LEU A 7 17.26 -41.23 -68.79
CA LEU A 7 17.14 -40.67 -70.16
C LEU A 7 16.11 -41.44 -71.04
N LYS A 8 15.03 -40.76 -71.45
CA LYS A 8 14.62 -40.61 -72.87
C LYS A 8 13.45 -39.61 -73.07
N PHE A 9 13.40 -39.05 -74.27
CA PHE A 9 12.42 -38.04 -74.74
C PHE A 9 11.23 -38.70 -75.44
N ILE A 10 10.04 -38.06 -75.37
CA ILE A 10 9.01 -38.12 -76.42
C ILE A 10 8.44 -36.69 -76.68
N THR A 11 8.02 -36.46 -77.92
CA THR A 11 7.72 -35.23 -78.68
C THR A 11 6.62 -34.28 -78.19
N ILE A 12 6.72 -33.01 -78.64
CA ILE A 12 5.68 -31.95 -78.64
C ILE A 12 4.82 -32.05 -79.92
N PRO A 13 3.47 -31.97 -79.83
CA PRO A 13 2.69 -30.81 -80.35
C PRO A 13 1.67 -30.29 -79.31
N LEU A 14 1.58 -28.99 -79.02
CA LEU A 14 0.86 -27.89 -79.72
C LEU A 14 -0.66 -27.77 -79.42
N LEU A 15 -1.08 -26.51 -79.17
CA LEU A 15 -2.44 -25.91 -79.22
C LEU A 15 -3.46 -26.10 -78.06
N SER A 16 -4.18 -24.99 -77.83
CA SER A 16 -5.51 -24.82 -77.19
C SER A 16 -5.75 -25.36 -75.77
N ALA A 17 -5.34 -24.58 -74.74
CA ALA A 17 -6.17 -24.22 -73.58
C ALA A 17 -5.42 -23.27 -72.59
N PHE A 18 -5.31 -21.97 -72.90
CA PHE A 18 -4.83 -20.99 -71.89
C PHE A 18 -5.97 -20.61 -70.94
N PHE A 19 -6.33 -21.53 -70.05
CA PHE A 19 -7.42 -21.35 -69.09
C PHE A 19 -7.00 -20.34 -68.01
N LEU A 20 -7.84 -19.33 -67.77
CA LEU A 20 -7.55 -18.24 -66.83
C LEU A 20 -7.58 -18.73 -65.38
N TYR A 21 -6.41 -19.12 -64.85
CA TYR A 21 -6.19 -19.41 -63.43
C TYR A 21 -6.15 -18.11 -62.60
N TYR A 22 -7.28 -17.42 -62.53
CA TYR A 22 -7.51 -16.41 -61.51
C TYR A 22 -7.60 -17.11 -60.15
N ASN A 23 -6.56 -16.94 -59.32
CA ASN A 23 -6.58 -17.38 -57.94
C ASN A 23 -7.59 -16.53 -57.18
N ALA A 24 -8.78 -17.07 -56.95
CA ALA A 24 -9.80 -16.45 -56.11
C ALA A 24 -9.31 -16.42 -54.66
N LEU A 25 -8.87 -15.24 -54.20
CA LEU A 25 -8.54 -15.03 -52.79
C LEU A 25 -9.77 -15.34 -51.92
N PRO A 26 -9.61 -16.03 -50.77
CA PRO A 26 -10.73 -16.40 -49.93
C PRO A 26 -11.34 -15.15 -49.27
N VAL A 27 -12.43 -14.64 -49.87
CA VAL A 27 -13.24 -13.57 -49.29
C VAL A 27 -13.87 -14.08 -47.99
N LYS A 28 -13.35 -13.63 -46.84
CA LYS A 28 -14.05 -13.81 -45.56
C LYS A 28 -15.39 -13.09 -45.64
N ALA A 29 -16.49 -13.82 -45.44
CA ALA A 29 -17.80 -13.22 -45.27
C ALA A 29 -17.76 -12.26 -44.07
N GLU A 30 -18.31 -11.06 -44.23
CA GLU A 30 -18.35 -10.08 -43.15
C GLU A 30 -19.25 -10.58 -42.02
N THR A 31 -18.75 -10.57 -40.78
CA THR A 31 -19.55 -10.93 -39.61
C THR A 31 -20.50 -9.80 -39.24
N LEU A 32 -21.66 -10.13 -38.67
CA LEU A 32 -22.61 -9.10 -38.22
C LEU A 32 -21.98 -8.15 -37.19
N ALA A 33 -21.04 -8.64 -36.37
CA ALA A 33 -20.23 -7.86 -35.46
C ALA A 33 -19.35 -6.80 -36.16
N SER A 34 -18.76 -7.11 -37.32
CA SER A 34 -18.03 -6.13 -38.15
C SER A 34 -18.98 -5.07 -38.69
N ARG A 35 -20.07 -5.52 -39.33
CA ARG A 35 -21.04 -4.62 -39.99
C ARG A 35 -21.76 -3.66 -39.03
N LEU A 36 -21.90 -4.07 -37.76
CA LEU A 36 -22.50 -3.27 -36.68
C LEU A 36 -21.46 -2.71 -35.70
N SER A 37 -20.18 -2.81 -36.01
CA SER A 37 -19.08 -2.31 -35.18
C SER A 37 -19.29 -0.84 -34.81
N GLY A 38 -19.21 -0.55 -33.50
CA GLY A 38 -19.37 0.80 -32.97
C GLY A 38 -20.80 1.29 -32.83
N LYS A 39 -21.82 0.56 -33.31
CA LYS A 39 -23.21 1.03 -33.25
C LYS A 39 -23.84 0.75 -31.89
N ILE A 40 -24.74 1.66 -31.50
CA ILE A 40 -25.74 1.42 -30.46
C ILE A 40 -26.91 0.68 -31.12
N LEU A 41 -27.37 -0.41 -30.49
CA LEU A 41 -28.46 -1.26 -30.97
C LEU A 41 -29.61 -1.26 -29.95
N LEU A 42 -30.85 -1.36 -30.43
CA LEU A 42 -32.06 -1.49 -29.62
C LEU A 42 -32.76 -2.82 -29.96
N GLN A 43 -32.99 -3.65 -28.96
CA GLN A 43 -33.61 -4.96 -29.11
C GLN A 43 -35.14 -4.82 -29.22
N VAL A 44 -35.68 -4.91 -30.44
CA VAL A 44 -37.09 -4.56 -30.72
C VAL A 44 -38.07 -5.71 -30.52
N GLU A 45 -37.57 -6.91 -30.19
CA GLU A 45 -38.35 -8.14 -29.98
C GLU A 45 -38.29 -8.61 -28.50
N SER A 46 -38.07 -7.67 -27.57
CA SER A 46 -37.97 -7.91 -26.13
C SER A 46 -38.34 -6.61 -25.36
N ALA A 47 -37.79 -6.39 -24.17
CA ALA A 47 -38.07 -5.23 -23.31
C ALA A 47 -37.48 -3.88 -23.79
N GLY A 48 -36.94 -3.79 -25.01
CA GLY A 48 -36.33 -2.57 -25.55
C GLY A 48 -34.87 -2.37 -25.14
N GLU A 49 -34.17 -3.45 -24.83
CA GLU A 49 -32.80 -3.48 -24.31
C GLU A 49 -31.82 -2.76 -25.24
N ALA A 50 -31.02 -1.85 -24.68
CA ALA A 50 -29.99 -1.13 -25.39
C ALA A 50 -28.63 -1.85 -25.27
N TRP A 51 -27.90 -1.92 -26.40
CA TRP A 51 -26.60 -2.59 -26.51
C TRP A 51 -25.61 -1.70 -27.28
N TYR A 52 -24.30 -1.88 -27.05
CA TYR A 52 -23.22 -1.22 -27.80
C TYR A 52 -22.22 -2.27 -28.31
N VAL A 53 -21.91 -2.26 -29.60
CA VAL A 53 -20.91 -3.15 -30.20
C VAL A 53 -19.55 -2.47 -30.14
N ASN A 54 -18.60 -3.00 -29.35
CA ASN A 54 -17.29 -2.35 -29.18
C ASN A 54 -16.37 -2.60 -30.40
N PRO A 55 -15.84 -1.55 -31.09
CA PRO A 55 -14.96 -1.74 -32.25
C PRO A 55 -13.64 -2.48 -31.98
N LEU A 56 -13.23 -2.62 -30.71
CA LEU A 56 -11.96 -3.27 -30.35
C LEU A 56 -12.05 -4.81 -30.29
N ASP A 57 -13.23 -5.36 -30.02
CA ASP A 57 -13.41 -6.80 -29.77
C ASP A 57 -14.61 -7.43 -30.50
N GLY A 58 -15.47 -6.60 -31.13
CA GLY A 58 -16.66 -7.05 -31.86
C GLY A 58 -17.79 -7.59 -30.98
N ARG A 59 -17.73 -7.42 -29.65
CA ARG A 59 -18.71 -7.94 -28.70
C ARG A 59 -19.79 -6.91 -28.38
N ARG A 60 -21.01 -7.38 -28.09
CA ARG A 60 -22.13 -6.53 -27.65
C ARG A 60 -22.13 -6.36 -26.12
N TYR A 61 -21.98 -5.14 -25.64
CA TYR A 61 -22.10 -4.79 -24.24
C TYR A 61 -23.53 -4.32 -23.94
N TYR A 62 -24.14 -4.84 -22.87
CA TYR A 62 -25.47 -4.39 -22.41
C TYR A 62 -25.36 -3.01 -21.76
N LEU A 63 -26.15 -2.04 -22.22
CA LEU A 63 -26.10 -0.67 -21.74
C LEU A 63 -26.95 -0.44 -20.48
N GLY A 64 -27.92 -1.29 -20.18
CA GLY A 64 -28.75 -1.15 -18.98
C GLY A 64 -29.53 0.18 -18.93
N ARG A 65 -29.60 0.79 -17.74
CA ARG A 65 -30.24 2.10 -17.52
C ARG A 65 -29.25 3.21 -17.91
N PRO A 66 -29.70 4.47 -18.10
CA PRO A 66 -28.82 5.57 -18.53
C PRO A 66 -27.56 5.82 -17.68
N ALA A 67 -27.61 5.54 -16.38
CA ALA A 67 -26.44 5.64 -15.49
C ALA A 67 -25.45 4.48 -15.70
N ASP A 68 -25.97 3.26 -15.89
CA ASP A 68 -25.16 2.06 -16.16
C ASP A 68 -24.45 2.21 -17.52
N ALA A 69 -25.18 2.70 -18.54
CA ALA A 69 -24.68 3.01 -19.87
C ALA A 69 -23.53 4.04 -19.82
N PHE A 70 -23.71 5.11 -19.04
CA PHE A 70 -22.70 6.16 -18.86
C PHE A 70 -21.39 5.63 -18.25
N VAL A 71 -21.48 4.85 -17.17
CA VAL A 71 -20.30 4.23 -16.52
C VAL A 71 -19.60 3.25 -17.46
N LEU A 72 -20.36 2.40 -18.14
CA LEU A 72 -19.85 1.43 -19.10
C LEU A 72 -19.15 2.11 -20.28
N MET A 73 -19.79 3.10 -20.91
CA MET A 73 -19.20 3.84 -22.02
C MET A 73 -17.92 4.56 -21.61
N LYS A 74 -17.88 5.19 -20.41
CA LYS A 74 -16.64 5.79 -19.89
C LYS A 74 -15.54 4.75 -19.68
N ARG A 75 -15.85 3.56 -19.15
CA ARG A 75 -14.86 2.47 -18.97
C ARG A 75 -14.28 1.95 -20.30
N LEU A 76 -15.03 2.00 -21.40
CA LEU A 76 -14.57 1.63 -22.74
C LEU A 76 -13.92 2.80 -23.51
N GLY A 77 -13.74 3.95 -22.86
CA GLY A 77 -13.30 5.20 -23.48
C GLY A 77 -11.79 5.33 -23.67
N LEU A 78 -11.37 5.81 -24.83
CA LEU A 78 -9.99 6.15 -25.14
C LEU A 78 -9.64 7.55 -24.64
N GLY A 79 -8.64 7.66 -23.75
CA GLY A 79 -8.08 8.96 -23.37
C GLY A 79 -7.49 9.70 -24.58
N ILE A 80 -7.92 10.96 -24.78
CA ILE A 80 -7.38 11.87 -25.79
C ILE A 80 -6.90 13.17 -25.14
N SER A 81 -5.90 13.80 -25.76
CA SER A 81 -5.43 15.13 -25.40
C SER A 81 -6.41 16.23 -25.84
N GLU A 82 -6.32 17.39 -25.19
CA GLU A 82 -7.09 18.59 -25.57
C GLU A 82 -6.90 18.99 -27.05
N GLN A 83 -5.67 18.91 -27.56
CA GLN A 83 -5.34 19.19 -28.96
C GLN A 83 -6.08 18.23 -29.92
N ASN A 84 -6.09 16.93 -29.60
CA ASN A 84 -6.82 15.93 -30.39
C ASN A 84 -8.33 16.13 -30.28
N TYR A 85 -8.84 16.54 -29.11
CA TYR A 85 -10.25 16.85 -28.93
C TYR A 85 -10.72 18.01 -29.82
N GLN A 86 -10.01 19.15 -29.82
CA GLN A 86 -10.42 20.29 -30.65
C GLN A 86 -10.34 19.96 -32.15
N LEU A 87 -9.28 19.26 -32.60
CA LEU A 87 -9.18 18.76 -33.98
C LEU A 87 -10.38 17.87 -34.35
N PHE A 88 -10.67 16.84 -33.55
CA PHE A 88 -11.77 15.91 -33.82
C PHE A 88 -13.17 16.54 -33.70
N LYS A 89 -13.32 17.61 -32.91
CA LYS A 89 -14.56 18.39 -32.80
C LYS A 89 -14.84 19.20 -34.07
N GLU A 90 -13.81 19.67 -34.76
CA GLU A 90 -13.93 20.39 -36.03
C GLU A 90 -14.03 19.46 -37.24
N THR A 91 -13.11 18.47 -37.36
CA THR A 91 -13.02 17.60 -38.54
C THR A 91 -13.86 16.32 -38.45
N GLY A 92 -14.23 15.90 -37.24
CA GLY A 92 -14.65 14.52 -36.96
C GLY A 92 -13.46 13.57 -36.76
N ALA A 93 -13.69 12.48 -36.04
CA ALA A 93 -12.67 11.47 -35.72
C ALA A 93 -12.81 10.24 -36.62
N HIS A 94 -12.56 10.38 -37.93
CA HIS A 94 -12.81 9.33 -38.93
C HIS A 94 -12.20 7.96 -38.59
N ASN A 95 -10.96 7.95 -38.06
CA ASN A 95 -10.24 6.72 -37.68
C ASN A 95 -10.68 6.12 -36.33
N LEU A 96 -11.60 6.77 -35.63
CA LEU A 96 -12.12 6.36 -34.31
C LEU A 96 -13.65 6.19 -34.34
N ARG A 97 -14.25 6.04 -35.54
CA ARG A 97 -15.67 5.71 -35.72
C ARG A 97 -16.13 4.60 -34.76
N GLY A 98 -17.22 4.86 -34.04
CA GLY A 98 -17.78 3.94 -33.07
C GLY A 98 -17.14 3.95 -31.69
N ARG A 99 -15.98 4.59 -31.49
CA ARG A 99 -15.30 4.61 -30.20
C ARG A 99 -15.94 5.62 -29.24
N ILE A 100 -15.80 5.35 -27.95
CA ILE A 100 -15.92 6.38 -26.91
C ILE A 100 -14.55 7.02 -26.72
N LEU A 101 -14.50 8.35 -26.62
CA LEU A 101 -13.31 9.15 -26.34
C LEU A 101 -13.50 9.87 -25.00
N LEU A 102 -12.43 9.99 -24.21
CA LEU A 102 -12.39 10.69 -22.93
C LEU A 102 -11.45 11.89 -23.04
N ARG A 103 -11.97 13.09 -22.78
CA ARG A 103 -11.19 14.34 -22.78
C ARG A 103 -10.44 14.43 -21.43
N ALA A 104 -9.24 13.86 -21.40
CA ALA A 104 -8.56 13.53 -20.15
C ALA A 104 -8.29 14.76 -19.25
N GLN A 105 -7.96 15.90 -19.86
CA GLN A 105 -7.64 17.15 -19.16
C GLN A 105 -8.86 17.98 -18.75
N ALA A 106 -10.09 17.58 -19.11
CA ALA A 106 -11.31 18.37 -18.86
C ALA A 106 -12.36 17.53 -18.11
N SER A 107 -12.15 17.34 -16.80
CA SER A 107 -13.08 16.66 -15.88
C SER A 107 -13.55 15.25 -16.32
N GLY A 108 -12.85 14.61 -17.26
CA GLY A 108 -13.25 13.33 -17.85
C GLY A 108 -14.56 13.40 -18.62
N GLU A 109 -14.83 14.48 -19.34
CA GLU A 109 -15.90 14.52 -20.36
C GLU A 109 -15.75 13.36 -21.37
N ALA A 110 -16.87 12.85 -21.85
CA ALA A 110 -16.92 11.68 -22.73
C ALA A 110 -17.72 11.97 -24.01
N TYR A 111 -17.22 11.46 -25.14
CA TYR A 111 -17.78 11.67 -26.47
C TYR A 111 -17.86 10.35 -27.25
N TYR A 112 -19.01 10.08 -27.87
CA TYR A 112 -19.24 8.97 -28.79
C TYR A 112 -18.97 9.45 -30.20
N VAL A 113 -18.03 8.79 -30.89
CA VAL A 113 -17.81 9.03 -32.31
C VAL A 113 -18.85 8.24 -33.08
N ASN A 114 -19.86 8.89 -33.65
CA ASN A 114 -20.88 8.19 -34.42
C ASN A 114 -20.24 7.45 -35.63
N PRO A 115 -20.43 6.12 -35.80
CA PRO A 115 -19.89 5.37 -36.93
C PRO A 115 -20.26 5.94 -38.31
N ASP A 116 -21.41 6.59 -38.44
CA ASP A 116 -21.95 7.00 -39.74
C ASP A 116 -21.36 8.34 -40.23
N ASP A 117 -21.33 9.36 -39.37
CA ASP A 117 -20.87 10.73 -39.71
C ASP A 117 -19.49 11.11 -39.13
N SER A 118 -18.87 10.26 -38.30
CA SER A 118 -17.61 10.50 -37.57
C SER A 118 -17.61 11.64 -36.54
N ARG A 119 -18.75 12.25 -36.22
CA ARG A 119 -18.82 13.39 -35.30
C ARG A 119 -18.83 12.94 -33.84
N LEU A 120 -18.28 13.80 -32.99
CA LEU A 120 -18.26 13.62 -31.53
C LEU A 120 -19.60 14.07 -30.93
N TYR A 121 -20.33 13.14 -30.34
CA TYR A 121 -21.56 13.40 -29.60
C TYR A 121 -21.32 13.24 -28.10
N TYR A 122 -21.64 14.27 -27.33
CA TYR A 122 -21.41 14.29 -25.88
C TYR A 122 -22.24 13.21 -25.16
N LEU A 123 -21.60 12.51 -24.22
CA LEU A 123 -22.24 11.60 -23.25
C LEU A 123 -21.76 11.87 -21.81
N GLY A 124 -21.33 13.08 -21.48
CA GLY A 124 -20.72 13.38 -20.18
C GLY A 124 -21.65 13.24 -18.97
N ARG A 125 -22.95 12.98 -19.16
CA ARG A 125 -23.93 12.70 -18.10
C ARG A 125 -24.87 11.55 -18.52
N PRO A 126 -25.51 10.83 -17.57
CA PRO A 126 -26.50 9.80 -17.87
C PRO A 126 -27.63 10.23 -18.82
N THR A 127 -28.13 11.47 -18.69
CA THR A 127 -29.15 12.03 -19.60
C THR A 127 -28.69 12.11 -21.04
N ASP A 128 -27.40 12.36 -21.27
CA ASP A 128 -26.82 12.48 -22.60
C ASP A 128 -26.66 11.09 -23.22
N ALA A 129 -26.19 10.10 -22.44
CA ALA A 129 -26.16 8.69 -22.85
C ALA A 129 -27.56 8.18 -23.25
N PHE A 130 -28.62 8.53 -22.50
CA PHE A 130 -30.01 8.23 -22.89
C PHE A 130 -30.40 8.88 -24.23
N ASN A 131 -30.06 10.16 -24.41
CA ASN A 131 -30.32 10.86 -25.66
C ASN A 131 -29.57 10.23 -26.85
N LEU A 132 -28.35 9.71 -26.66
CA LEU A 132 -27.64 8.95 -27.70
C LEU A 132 -28.34 7.63 -28.02
N MET A 133 -28.74 6.85 -27.01
CA MET A 133 -29.46 5.58 -27.21
C MET A 133 -30.78 5.80 -27.97
N ARG A 134 -31.53 6.86 -27.64
CA ARG A 134 -32.77 7.22 -28.33
C ARG A 134 -32.56 7.78 -29.74
N ARG A 135 -31.42 8.44 -30.02
CA ARG A 135 -31.13 9.12 -31.30
C ARG A 135 -30.41 8.24 -32.33
N PHE A 136 -29.55 7.35 -31.87
CA PHE A 136 -28.64 6.55 -32.71
C PHE A 136 -28.81 5.03 -32.53
N GLY A 137 -29.75 4.61 -31.69
CA GLY A 137 -30.08 3.20 -31.47
C GLY A 137 -30.71 2.55 -32.71
N LEU A 138 -29.99 1.63 -33.35
CA LEU A 138 -30.47 0.87 -34.49
C LEU A 138 -31.28 -0.35 -34.03
N GLY A 139 -32.53 -0.47 -34.49
CA GLY A 139 -33.38 -1.61 -34.18
C GLY A 139 -32.80 -2.94 -34.68
N ILE A 140 -32.80 -3.98 -33.83
CA ILE A 140 -32.29 -5.32 -34.14
C ILE A 140 -33.19 -6.42 -33.57
N SER A 141 -33.38 -7.49 -34.34
CA SER A 141 -34.10 -8.70 -33.93
C SER A 141 -33.25 -9.60 -33.02
N ASN A 142 -33.89 -10.41 -32.19
CA ASN A 142 -33.26 -11.36 -31.28
C ASN A 142 -32.35 -12.35 -32.03
N GLN A 143 -32.80 -12.83 -33.20
CA GLN A 143 -32.01 -13.73 -34.07
C GLN A 143 -30.70 -13.09 -34.55
N ASN A 144 -30.73 -11.82 -34.95
CA ASN A 144 -29.54 -11.11 -35.43
C ASN A 144 -28.65 -10.72 -34.25
N LEU A 145 -29.22 -10.18 -33.17
CA LEU A 145 -28.49 -9.80 -31.97
C LEU A 145 -27.66 -10.97 -31.42
N ASN A 146 -28.21 -12.19 -31.43
CA ASN A 146 -27.54 -13.40 -30.97
C ASN A 146 -26.41 -13.93 -31.87
N GLN A 147 -26.21 -13.37 -33.07
CA GLN A 147 -24.99 -13.61 -33.88
C GLN A 147 -23.79 -12.77 -33.41
N ILE A 148 -24.04 -11.73 -32.59
CA ILE A 148 -23.00 -10.91 -31.96
C ILE A 148 -22.74 -11.48 -30.57
N VAL A 149 -21.51 -11.93 -30.33
CA VAL A 149 -21.07 -12.47 -29.03
C VAL A 149 -21.33 -11.42 -27.95
N VAL A 150 -22.06 -11.79 -26.89
CA VAL A 150 -22.23 -10.91 -25.73
C VAL A 150 -20.87 -10.69 -25.08
N ALA A 151 -20.56 -9.43 -24.80
CA ALA A 151 -19.41 -9.08 -24.01
C ALA A 151 -19.65 -9.62 -22.61
N ASP A 152 -18.96 -10.72 -22.29
CA ASP A 152 -19.07 -11.33 -20.97
C ASP A 152 -18.38 -10.46 -19.91
N LEU A 153 -19.13 -9.43 -19.51
CA LEU A 153 -18.83 -8.60 -18.35
C LEU A 153 -18.83 -9.43 -17.07
N SER A 154 -19.27 -10.69 -17.03
CA SER A 154 -19.13 -11.52 -15.82
C SER A 154 -17.67 -11.78 -15.45
N SER A 155 -16.72 -11.69 -16.39
CA SER A 155 -15.28 -11.57 -16.09
C SER A 155 -14.87 -10.30 -15.31
N ALA A 156 -15.79 -9.34 -15.14
CA ALA A 156 -15.67 -8.10 -14.37
C ALA A 156 -16.95 -7.74 -13.56
N VAL A 157 -17.86 -8.70 -13.36
CA VAL A 157 -19.19 -8.56 -12.71
C VAL A 157 -19.58 -9.82 -11.91
N ASN A 158 -18.98 -10.99 -12.17
CA ASN A 158 -18.81 -12.03 -11.15
C ASN A 158 -17.74 -11.57 -10.15
N ASP A 159 -18.01 -10.46 -9.47
CA ASP A 159 -18.19 -10.52 -8.02
C ASP A 159 -18.94 -9.29 -7.48
N LEU A 160 -20.27 -9.38 -7.56
CA LEU A 160 -21.16 -8.96 -6.48
C LEU A 160 -21.14 -9.95 -5.28
N LYS A 161 -20.09 -10.77 -5.15
CA LYS A 161 -19.62 -11.15 -3.82
C LYS A 161 -19.05 -9.89 -3.16
N ALA A 162 -19.36 -9.71 -1.89
CA ALA A 162 -18.56 -8.83 -1.05
C ALA A 162 -17.09 -9.29 -1.06
N ASN A 163 -16.13 -8.38 -0.91
CA ASN A 163 -14.77 -8.82 -0.58
C ASN A 163 -14.83 -9.45 0.82
N THR A 164 -14.55 -10.74 0.91
CA THR A 164 -14.55 -11.52 2.15
C THR A 164 -13.14 -12.01 2.44
N GLY A 165 -12.64 -11.69 3.62
CA GLY A 165 -11.32 -12.11 4.07
C GLY A 165 -11.18 -11.90 5.57
N THR A 166 -9.94 -11.90 6.05
CA THR A 166 -9.60 -11.67 7.46
C THR A 166 -8.41 -10.72 7.55
N TYR A 167 -8.62 -9.56 8.17
CA TYR A 167 -7.53 -8.71 8.61
C TYR A 167 -6.77 -9.42 9.73
N SER A 168 -5.44 -9.35 9.71
CA SER A 168 -4.57 -9.90 10.77
C SER A 168 -3.57 -8.83 11.20
N TRP A 169 -3.47 -8.57 12.49
CA TRP A 169 -2.54 -7.58 13.06
C TRP A 169 -1.97 -8.06 14.39
N GLN A 170 -1.04 -7.29 14.95
CA GLN A 170 -0.55 -7.52 16.31
C GLN A 170 -0.83 -6.32 17.21
N TYR A 171 -1.10 -6.58 18.49
CA TYR A 171 -1.13 -5.58 19.55
C TYR A 171 -0.58 -6.20 20.83
N GLN A 172 0.41 -5.56 21.48
CA GLN A 172 1.09 -6.09 22.67
C GLN A 172 1.58 -7.54 22.46
N ASN A 173 2.29 -7.75 21.34
CA ASN A 173 2.84 -9.03 20.85
C ASN A 173 1.81 -10.18 20.68
N THR A 174 0.52 -9.88 20.82
CA THR A 174 -0.58 -10.83 20.62
C THR A 174 -1.15 -10.64 19.22
N LYS A 175 -1.36 -11.75 18.50
CA LYS A 175 -1.95 -11.75 17.15
C LYS A 175 -3.48 -11.71 17.23
N TYR A 176 -4.08 -10.78 16.50
CA TYR A 176 -5.53 -10.60 16.42
C TYR A 176 -6.01 -10.75 14.98
N GLN A 177 -7.29 -11.14 14.85
CA GLN A 177 -7.96 -11.30 13.57
C GLN A 177 -9.38 -10.74 13.61
N LEU A 178 -9.83 -10.25 12.45
CA LEU A 178 -11.18 -9.78 12.20
C LEU A 178 -11.59 -10.17 10.78
N SER A 179 -12.52 -11.11 10.66
CA SER A 179 -13.16 -11.43 9.38
C SER A 179 -14.06 -10.29 8.91
N PHE A 180 -14.04 -10.03 7.61
CA PHE A 180 -14.81 -8.96 6.98
C PHE A 180 -15.62 -9.46 5.78
N ASN A 181 -16.63 -8.68 5.42
CA ASN A 181 -17.54 -8.89 4.30
C ASN A 181 -17.95 -7.49 3.81
N LEU A 182 -17.23 -6.97 2.81
CA LEU A 182 -17.34 -5.57 2.37
C LEU A 182 -17.95 -5.47 0.97
N ASP A 183 -18.99 -4.64 0.85
CA ASP A 183 -19.85 -4.57 -0.32
C ASP A 183 -19.13 -3.97 -1.55
N SER A 184 -19.13 -4.72 -2.66
CA SER A 184 -18.40 -4.32 -3.86
C SER A 184 -19.10 -3.22 -4.68
N ALA A 185 -20.40 -2.99 -4.48
CA ALA A 185 -21.12 -1.85 -5.05
C ALA A 185 -20.88 -0.56 -4.23
N LEU A 186 -20.77 -0.66 -2.91
CA LEU A 186 -20.33 0.44 -2.05
C LEU A 186 -18.90 0.87 -2.41
N TYR A 187 -18.00 -0.08 -2.64
CA TYR A 187 -16.64 0.17 -3.14
C TYR A 187 -16.66 0.88 -4.49
N GLN A 188 -17.37 0.33 -5.49
CA GLN A 188 -17.53 0.96 -6.81
C GLN A 188 -18.09 2.38 -6.70
N SER A 189 -18.97 2.65 -5.73
CA SER A 189 -19.48 4.00 -5.49
C SER A 189 -18.38 4.96 -5.03
N TYR A 190 -17.44 4.55 -4.17
CA TYR A 190 -16.33 5.39 -3.71
C TYR A 190 -15.25 5.52 -4.79
N ALA A 191 -14.91 4.44 -5.48
CA ALA A 191 -13.96 4.45 -6.60
C ALA A 191 -14.42 5.34 -7.77
N SER A 192 -15.73 5.52 -7.96
CA SER A 192 -16.32 6.45 -8.94
C SER A 192 -16.62 7.86 -8.39
N SER A 193 -16.30 8.15 -7.12
CA SER A 193 -16.48 9.48 -6.53
C SER A 193 -15.36 10.45 -6.94
N PRO A 194 -15.60 11.77 -7.00
CA PRO A 194 -14.57 12.74 -7.42
C PRO A 194 -13.40 12.81 -6.44
N LYS A 195 -12.20 12.45 -6.92
CA LYS A 195 -10.92 12.54 -6.18
C LYS A 195 -10.13 13.79 -6.55
N VAL A 196 -10.85 14.86 -6.91
CA VAL A 196 -10.33 16.19 -7.25
C VAL A 196 -11.21 17.23 -6.54
N TYR A 197 -10.59 18.29 -6.02
CA TYR A 197 -11.32 19.41 -5.44
C TYR A 197 -11.59 20.47 -6.51
N THR A 198 -12.84 20.91 -6.64
CA THR A 198 -13.25 21.96 -7.58
C THR A 198 -14.00 23.08 -6.85
N TYR A 199 -13.79 24.30 -7.31
CA TYR A 199 -14.40 25.52 -6.80
C TYR A 199 -14.74 26.47 -7.96
N TYR A 200 -15.60 27.46 -7.70
CA TYR A 200 -15.89 28.53 -8.66
C TYR A 200 -14.85 29.65 -8.54
N VAL A 201 -14.52 30.31 -9.64
CA VAL A 201 -13.61 31.48 -9.63
C VAL A 201 -14.21 32.57 -8.76
N GLY A 202 -13.43 33.10 -7.80
CA GLY A 202 -13.91 34.02 -6.76
C GLY A 202 -14.54 33.31 -5.55
N GLN A 203 -14.44 31.98 -5.47
CA GLN A 203 -14.82 31.13 -4.34
C GLN A 203 -13.70 30.13 -4.00
N GLU A 204 -12.45 30.53 -4.22
CA GLU A 204 -11.24 29.82 -3.80
C GLU A 204 -11.31 29.50 -2.30
N PRO A 205 -11.01 28.27 -1.84
CA PRO A 205 -10.85 28.00 -0.42
C PRO A 205 -9.57 28.68 0.08
N ALA A 206 -9.60 29.21 1.31
CA ALA A 206 -8.43 29.85 1.92
C ALA A 206 -7.20 28.92 2.05
N ASP A 207 -7.44 27.60 2.07
CA ASP A 207 -6.41 26.57 1.96
C ASP A 207 -6.96 25.42 1.07
N ILE A 208 -6.29 25.18 -0.06
CA ILE A 208 -6.69 24.16 -1.04
C ILE A 208 -6.39 22.74 -0.54
N LYS A 209 -5.28 22.52 0.19
CA LYS A 209 -4.96 21.22 0.80
C LYS A 209 -5.99 20.85 1.86
N GLU A 210 -6.32 21.79 2.74
CA GLU A 210 -7.33 21.63 3.80
C GLU A 210 -8.68 21.19 3.21
N ALA A 211 -9.12 21.87 2.14
CA ALA A 211 -10.38 21.60 1.47
C ALA A 211 -10.37 20.30 0.63
N PHE A 212 -9.24 19.95 0.02
CA PHE A 212 -9.04 18.68 -0.68
C PHE A 212 -9.08 17.49 0.29
N TYR A 213 -8.33 17.53 1.39
CA TYR A 213 -8.36 16.48 2.41
C TYR A 213 -9.73 16.35 3.09
N ALA A 214 -10.51 17.44 3.18
CA ALA A 214 -11.90 17.41 3.64
C ALA A 214 -12.84 16.55 2.77
N LEU A 215 -12.44 16.16 1.55
CA LEU A 215 -13.22 15.24 0.71
C LEU A 215 -13.18 13.81 1.27
N PHE A 216 -11.98 13.29 1.57
CA PHE A 216 -11.76 11.89 1.94
C PHE A 216 -12.31 11.55 3.34
N LEU A 217 -12.46 12.54 4.21
CA LEU A 217 -13.02 12.37 5.56
C LEU A 217 -14.57 12.40 5.62
N LYS A 218 -15.25 12.40 4.46
CA LYS A 218 -16.73 12.36 4.37
C LYS A 218 -17.22 10.95 4.06
N VAL A 219 -17.78 10.28 5.07
CA VAL A 219 -18.50 9.01 4.94
C VAL A 219 -19.85 9.25 4.25
N LYS A 220 -20.24 8.37 3.34
CA LYS A 220 -21.53 8.44 2.63
C LYS A 220 -22.70 8.03 3.53
N SER A 221 -23.88 8.59 3.31
CA SER A 221 -25.09 8.25 4.08
C SER A 221 -25.57 6.80 3.91
N ASN A 222 -25.12 6.10 2.85
CA ASN A 222 -25.38 4.68 2.62
C ASN A 222 -24.21 3.76 3.05
N ASP A 223 -23.14 4.31 3.62
CA ASP A 223 -22.01 3.53 4.15
C ASP A 223 -22.23 3.24 5.65
N ASN A 224 -22.66 2.01 5.94
CA ASN A 224 -22.73 1.48 7.30
C ASN A 224 -21.51 0.57 7.65
N GLN A 225 -20.59 0.35 6.70
CA GLN A 225 -19.53 -0.65 6.84
C GLN A 225 -18.21 -0.05 7.35
N THR A 226 -17.85 1.17 6.93
CA THR A 226 -16.65 1.88 7.41
C THR A 226 -16.68 2.06 8.93
N LEU A 227 -17.85 2.37 9.51
CA LEU A 227 -18.04 2.47 10.96
C LEU A 227 -18.50 1.14 11.60
N GLY A 228 -19.05 0.21 10.80
CA GLY A 228 -19.34 -1.15 11.25
C GLY A 228 -18.07 -1.90 11.66
N LEU A 229 -17.03 -1.87 10.81
CA LEU A 229 -15.70 -2.41 11.12
C LEU A 229 -15.09 -1.80 12.40
N LEU A 230 -15.14 -0.46 12.52
CA LEU A 230 -14.67 0.23 13.72
C LEU A 230 -15.41 -0.25 14.98
N ASN A 231 -16.72 -0.47 14.90
CA ASN A 231 -17.50 -0.97 16.04
C ASN A 231 -17.17 -2.44 16.38
N SER A 232 -16.86 -3.29 15.39
CA SER A 232 -16.34 -4.64 15.65
C SER A 232 -14.99 -4.61 16.39
N LEU A 233 -14.06 -3.75 15.96
CA LEU A 233 -12.76 -3.57 16.64
C LEU A 233 -12.94 -3.03 18.07
N ARG A 234 -13.87 -2.09 18.28
CA ARG A 234 -14.23 -1.58 19.62
C ARG A 234 -14.84 -2.66 20.51
N ALA A 235 -15.66 -3.56 19.96
CA ALA A 235 -16.22 -4.69 20.72
C ALA A 235 -15.11 -5.68 21.13
N GLN A 236 -14.16 -5.95 20.25
CA GLN A 236 -12.98 -6.77 20.54
C GLN A 236 -12.10 -6.12 21.63
N ALA A 237 -11.78 -4.83 21.49
CA ALA A 237 -11.05 -4.06 22.51
C ALA A 237 -11.75 -4.06 23.88
N ALA A 238 -13.09 -3.93 23.90
CA ALA A 238 -13.88 -4.02 25.13
C ALA A 238 -13.85 -5.42 25.76
N SER A 239 -13.86 -6.49 24.96
CA SER A 239 -13.72 -7.86 25.47
C SER A 239 -12.34 -8.16 26.07
N LEU A 240 -11.32 -7.39 25.67
CA LEU A 240 -9.97 -7.40 26.24
C LEU A 240 -9.82 -6.45 27.45
N GLY A 241 -10.88 -5.77 27.88
CA GLY A 241 -10.85 -4.81 29.00
C GLY A 241 -10.07 -3.52 28.74
N LEU A 242 -9.78 -3.19 27.47
CA LEU A 242 -8.96 -2.03 27.12
C LEU A 242 -9.68 -0.70 27.46
N ASN A 243 -8.95 0.23 28.07
CA ASN A 243 -9.43 1.60 28.27
C ASN A 243 -9.50 2.38 26.94
N SER A 244 -9.94 3.65 26.96
CA SER A 244 -10.13 4.44 25.73
C SER A 244 -8.85 4.63 24.91
N ASP A 245 -7.72 4.87 25.58
CA ASP A 245 -6.42 5.11 24.93
C ASP A 245 -5.85 3.80 24.40
N GLN A 246 -5.91 2.72 25.18
CA GLN A 246 -5.56 1.38 24.74
C GLN A 246 -6.42 0.93 23.54
N THR A 247 -7.72 1.26 23.54
CA THR A 247 -8.63 1.01 22.41
C THR A 247 -8.21 1.80 21.17
N ALA A 248 -7.83 3.08 21.31
CA ALA A 248 -7.31 3.86 20.19
C ALA A 248 -5.99 3.27 19.64
N ALA A 249 -5.07 2.85 20.52
CA ALA A 249 -3.82 2.21 20.13
C ALA A 249 -4.03 0.84 19.44
N PHE A 250 -4.97 0.03 19.93
CA PHE A 250 -5.37 -1.25 19.32
C PHE A 250 -5.95 -1.07 17.90
N ILE A 251 -6.76 -0.03 17.70
CA ILE A 251 -7.39 0.30 16.42
C ILE A 251 -6.40 0.94 15.44
N LEU A 252 -5.44 1.74 15.93
CA LEU A 252 -4.36 2.27 15.10
C LEU A 252 -3.35 1.18 14.71
N ALA A 253 -3.05 0.22 15.59
CA ALA A 253 -2.27 -0.97 15.25
C ALA A 253 -2.94 -1.78 14.13
N PHE A 254 -4.27 -1.97 14.16
CA PHE A 254 -5.01 -2.57 13.04
C PHE A 254 -4.73 -1.84 11.71
N ILE A 255 -4.74 -0.49 11.69
CA ILE A 255 -4.46 0.29 10.47
C ILE A 255 -2.99 0.17 10.05
N GLN A 256 -2.05 0.15 11.00
CA GLN A 256 -0.62 -0.01 10.75
C GLN A 256 -0.30 -1.34 10.03
N TYR A 257 -0.94 -2.44 10.43
CA TYR A 257 -0.78 -3.76 9.80
C TYR A 257 -1.57 -3.97 8.50
N ILE A 258 -2.41 -3.03 8.04
CA ILE A 258 -2.95 -3.07 6.67
C ILE A 258 -1.75 -2.94 5.69
N PRO A 259 -1.57 -3.85 4.72
CA PRO A 259 -0.48 -3.79 3.74
C PRO A 259 -0.26 -2.43 3.08
N TYR A 260 1.01 -2.07 2.85
CA TYR A 260 1.38 -0.87 2.10
C TYR A 260 1.30 -1.15 0.59
N ASP A 261 0.75 -0.21 -0.17
CA ASP A 261 0.46 -0.40 -1.59
C ASP A 261 1.62 0.02 -2.51
N HIS A 262 2.73 -0.74 -2.47
CA HIS A 262 3.91 -0.50 -3.29
C HIS A 262 3.57 -0.44 -4.79
N ALA A 263 2.67 -1.30 -5.28
CA ALA A 263 2.27 -1.32 -6.70
C ALA A 263 1.57 -0.01 -7.14
N LYS A 264 0.80 0.63 -6.25
CA LYS A 264 0.22 1.95 -6.50
C LYS A 264 1.31 3.01 -6.62
N LEU A 265 2.25 3.03 -5.68
CA LEU A 265 3.40 3.95 -5.68
C LEU A 265 4.27 3.78 -6.94
N GLU A 266 4.64 2.55 -7.28
CA GLU A 266 5.45 2.20 -8.46
C GLU A 266 4.77 2.59 -9.78
N SER A 267 3.44 2.59 -9.82
CA SER A 267 2.67 3.07 -10.99
C SER A 267 2.61 4.60 -11.13
N GLY A 268 3.03 5.35 -10.11
CA GLY A 268 2.88 6.80 -10.03
C GLY A 268 1.46 7.29 -9.74
N ASP A 269 0.53 6.40 -9.34
CA ASP A 269 -0.84 6.76 -8.99
C ASP A 269 -0.93 7.43 -7.62
N ASN A 270 -0.74 8.74 -7.61
CA ASN A 270 -0.91 9.58 -6.42
C ASN A 270 -2.39 9.87 -6.09
N THR A 271 -3.37 9.23 -6.75
CA THR A 271 -4.79 9.48 -6.50
C THR A 271 -5.21 8.82 -5.18
N PRO A 272 -5.66 9.57 -4.16
CA PRO A 272 -5.90 8.96 -2.85
C PRO A 272 -7.17 8.11 -2.80
N TYR A 273 -7.18 7.16 -1.88
CA TYR A 273 -8.31 6.29 -1.58
C TYR A 273 -9.20 6.90 -0.50
N TYR A 274 -10.51 6.79 -0.66
CA TYR A 274 -11.45 7.00 0.44
C TYR A 274 -11.24 5.90 1.51
N PRO A 275 -11.49 6.17 2.80
CA PRO A 275 -11.30 5.17 3.87
C PRO A 275 -11.95 3.81 3.61
N PHE A 276 -13.12 3.76 2.96
CA PHE A 276 -13.75 2.48 2.58
C PHE A 276 -12.98 1.74 1.47
N GLU A 277 -12.35 2.44 0.54
CA GLU A 277 -11.49 1.81 -0.48
C GLU A 277 -10.24 1.21 0.14
N THR A 278 -9.58 1.92 1.07
CA THR A 278 -8.42 1.40 1.83
C THR A 278 -8.77 0.10 2.58
N LEU A 279 -9.96 0.05 3.19
CA LEU A 279 -10.50 -1.14 3.85
C LEU A 279 -10.83 -2.25 2.84
N TYR A 280 -11.62 -1.94 1.81
CA TYR A 280 -12.08 -2.91 0.80
C TYR A 280 -10.92 -3.52 0.00
N LEU A 281 -9.91 -2.73 -0.36
CA LEU A 281 -8.72 -3.20 -1.08
C LEU A 281 -7.72 -3.93 -0.17
N HIS A 282 -7.87 -3.82 1.16
CA HIS A 282 -6.93 -4.33 2.16
C HIS A 282 -5.49 -3.83 1.92
N LYS A 283 -5.33 -2.61 1.39
CA LYS A 283 -4.04 -1.93 1.18
C LYS A 283 -4.20 -0.42 0.96
N GLY A 284 -3.12 0.32 1.11
CA GLY A 284 -3.03 1.74 0.71
C GLY A 284 -1.64 2.32 0.92
N VAL A 285 -1.39 3.55 0.44
CA VAL A 285 -0.18 4.32 0.76
C VAL A 285 -0.38 5.21 2.01
N CYS A 286 0.62 6.02 2.36
CA CYS A 286 0.63 6.90 3.54
C CYS A 286 -0.65 7.75 3.69
N ALA A 287 -1.05 8.50 2.66
CA ALA A 287 -2.27 9.31 2.67
C ALA A 287 -3.56 8.47 2.86
N ASP A 288 -3.69 7.35 2.12
CA ASP A 288 -4.86 6.47 2.15
C ASP A 288 -5.15 5.91 3.56
N LYS A 289 -4.08 5.52 4.27
CA LYS A 289 -4.13 4.95 5.63
C LYS A 289 -4.25 6.05 6.69
N THR A 290 -3.68 7.23 6.44
CA THR A 290 -3.85 8.43 7.27
C THR A 290 -5.29 8.96 7.25
N PHE A 291 -6.00 9.01 6.11
CA PHE A 291 -7.41 9.41 6.09
C PHE A 291 -8.31 8.45 6.89
N LEU A 292 -8.06 7.14 6.79
CA LEU A 292 -8.76 6.12 7.58
C LEU A 292 -8.51 6.33 9.08
N ALA A 293 -7.26 6.54 9.49
CA ALA A 293 -6.89 6.78 10.88
C ALA A 293 -7.55 8.06 11.45
N VAL A 294 -7.51 9.18 10.72
CA VAL A 294 -8.11 10.44 11.17
C VAL A 294 -9.64 10.35 11.27
N LEU A 295 -10.30 9.67 10.33
CA LEU A 295 -11.73 9.40 10.38
C LEU A 295 -12.11 8.56 11.61
N TRP A 296 -11.38 7.48 11.87
CA TRP A 296 -11.67 6.59 13.00
C TRP A 296 -11.32 7.20 14.36
N LEU A 297 -10.24 7.99 14.46
CA LEU A 297 -9.92 8.76 15.68
C LEU A 297 -11.00 9.78 16.05
N ARG A 298 -11.49 10.55 15.06
CA ARG A 298 -12.67 11.43 15.23
C ARG A 298 -13.90 10.63 15.70
N SER A 299 -14.12 9.45 15.12
CA SER A 299 -15.24 8.56 15.44
C SER A 299 -15.14 7.91 16.84
N LEU A 300 -13.93 7.78 17.39
CA LEU A 300 -13.66 7.40 18.79
C LEU A 300 -13.80 8.59 19.76
N GLY A 301 -13.96 9.81 19.22
CA GLY A 301 -14.09 11.06 19.95
C GLY A 301 -12.75 11.68 20.37
N TYR A 302 -11.63 11.29 19.76
CA TYR A 302 -10.34 11.96 19.94
C TYR A 302 -10.25 13.19 19.03
N GLY A 303 -9.50 14.20 19.48
CA GLY A 303 -9.04 15.22 18.56
C GLY A 303 -8.05 14.60 17.58
N ALA A 304 -8.19 14.89 16.29
CA ALA A 304 -7.33 14.34 15.26
C ALA A 304 -6.97 15.38 14.18
N ALA A 305 -5.87 15.14 13.47
CA ALA A 305 -5.38 15.96 12.37
C ALA A 305 -4.63 15.08 11.36
N ILE A 306 -4.40 15.62 10.16
CA ILE A 306 -3.44 15.07 9.19
C ILE A 306 -2.12 15.81 9.40
N LEU A 307 -1.03 15.06 9.52
CA LEU A 307 0.33 15.58 9.54
C LEU A 307 0.93 15.32 8.15
N ASP A 308 1.08 16.37 7.35
CA ASP A 308 1.60 16.29 5.98
C ASP A 308 3.03 16.84 5.96
N PHE A 309 3.95 16.08 5.35
CA PHE A 309 5.38 16.37 5.27
C PHE A 309 5.81 16.42 3.79
N PRO A 310 5.69 17.59 3.13
CA PRO A 310 5.81 17.64 1.66
C PRO A 310 7.21 17.34 1.14
N GLU A 311 8.25 17.58 1.92
CA GLU A 311 9.66 17.40 1.52
C GLU A 311 10.09 15.93 1.55
N SER A 312 9.55 15.14 2.48
CA SER A 312 9.73 13.67 2.53
C SER A 312 8.65 12.90 1.75
N ASN A 313 7.69 13.60 1.13
CA ASN A 313 6.53 13.03 0.43
C ASN A 313 5.78 11.98 1.29
N HIS A 314 5.53 12.33 2.55
CA HIS A 314 4.88 11.45 3.52
C HIS A 314 3.74 12.16 4.25
N SER A 315 2.72 11.39 4.66
CA SER A 315 1.61 11.90 5.45
C SER A 315 1.23 10.89 6.54
N ALA A 316 1.24 11.34 7.79
CA ALA A 316 0.91 10.57 8.98
C ALA A 316 -0.38 11.09 9.65
N ALA A 317 -0.97 10.29 10.54
CA ALA A 317 -2.08 10.77 11.36
C ALA A 317 -1.54 11.53 12.58
N GLY A 318 -2.29 12.53 13.03
CA GLY A 318 -2.05 13.24 14.28
C GLY A 318 -3.18 12.96 15.26
N ILE A 319 -2.84 12.56 16.49
CA ILE A 319 -3.81 12.41 17.60
C ILE A 319 -3.57 13.52 18.63
N ALA A 320 -4.63 14.16 19.10
CA ALA A 320 -4.51 15.21 20.11
C ALA A 320 -3.91 14.65 21.40
N CYS A 321 -2.88 15.30 21.93
CA CYS A 321 -2.10 14.85 23.10
C CYS A 321 -1.65 16.07 23.92
N PRO A 322 -1.06 15.90 25.13
CA PRO A 322 -0.53 17.03 25.90
C PRO A 322 0.48 17.85 25.08
N VAL A 323 0.43 19.18 25.18
CA VAL A 323 1.30 20.06 24.35
C VAL A 323 2.79 19.78 24.58
N ALA A 324 3.18 19.51 25.83
CA ALA A 324 4.55 19.10 26.18
C ALA A 324 4.98 17.75 25.59
N ASP A 325 4.03 16.93 25.12
CA ASP A 325 4.29 15.68 24.43
C ASP A 325 4.17 15.77 22.90
N SER A 326 3.49 16.81 22.41
CA SER A 326 3.13 16.98 21.00
C SER A 326 4.28 17.36 20.08
N LEU A 327 4.18 16.93 18.82
CA LEU A 327 5.15 17.24 17.78
C LEU A 327 5.16 18.74 17.50
N ALA A 328 6.35 19.35 17.54
CA ALA A 328 6.56 20.81 17.41
C ALA A 328 5.66 21.67 18.34
N GLY A 329 5.24 21.16 19.50
CA GLY A 329 4.32 21.87 20.41
C GLY A 329 2.90 22.10 19.86
N SER A 330 2.52 21.38 18.81
CA SER A 330 1.28 21.60 18.04
C SER A 330 -0.04 21.23 18.74
N GLY A 331 0.04 20.49 19.84
CA GLY A 331 -1.08 19.80 20.49
C GLY A 331 -1.44 18.43 19.87
N TYR A 332 -0.71 17.98 18.85
CA TYR A 332 -0.90 16.68 18.20
C TYR A 332 0.38 15.84 18.24
N CYS A 333 0.24 14.56 18.57
CA CYS A 333 1.32 13.58 18.57
C CYS A 333 1.27 12.75 17.28
N TYR A 334 2.45 12.36 16.79
CA TYR A 334 2.61 11.57 15.58
C TYR A 334 1.98 10.18 15.73
N VAL A 335 1.33 9.71 14.66
CA VAL A 335 0.81 8.35 14.52
C VAL A 335 1.20 7.84 13.14
N GLU A 336 2.27 7.03 13.12
CA GLU A 336 2.64 6.31 11.91
C GLU A 336 1.49 5.40 11.47
N THR A 337 1.23 5.31 10.16
CA THR A 337 0.17 4.45 9.63
C THR A 337 0.69 3.39 8.66
N THR A 338 1.90 3.54 8.14
CA THR A 338 2.48 2.70 7.06
C THR A 338 3.25 1.48 7.57
N ASN A 339 3.59 1.45 8.85
CA ASN A 339 4.24 0.35 9.56
C ASN A 339 3.89 0.44 11.07
N TYR A 340 4.18 -0.58 11.88
CA TYR A 340 3.91 -0.52 13.32
C TYR A 340 4.94 0.35 14.06
N PHE A 341 4.46 1.41 14.71
CA PHE A 341 5.20 2.19 15.71
C PHE A 341 4.25 2.59 16.87
N PRO A 342 4.72 2.62 18.12
CA PRO A 342 3.95 3.16 19.23
C PRO A 342 3.51 4.62 19.00
N ILE A 343 2.29 4.98 19.43
CA ILE A 343 1.76 6.34 19.28
C ILE A 343 2.70 7.36 19.93
N GLY A 344 3.02 8.42 19.19
CA GLY A 344 4.00 9.44 19.55
C GLY A 344 5.36 9.23 18.89
N VAL A 345 5.72 8.00 18.50
CA VAL A 345 7.00 7.71 17.84
C VAL A 345 6.95 8.14 16.37
N VAL A 346 7.94 8.93 15.97
CA VAL A 346 8.26 9.26 14.58
C VAL A 346 9.27 8.23 14.06
N PRO A 347 9.10 7.68 12.85
CA PRO A 347 10.04 6.69 12.32
C PRO A 347 11.43 7.30 12.03
N PRO A 348 12.53 6.57 12.31
CA PRO A 348 13.88 7.05 12.04
C PRO A 348 14.18 7.18 10.54
N LEU A 349 13.52 6.37 9.71
CA LEU A 349 13.70 6.36 8.26
C LEU A 349 12.35 6.15 7.55
N ILE A 350 12.16 6.85 6.42
CA ILE A 350 11.07 6.63 5.49
C ILE A 350 11.67 6.31 4.12
N THR A 351 11.20 5.24 3.47
CA THR A 351 11.70 4.78 2.17
C THR A 351 10.51 4.35 1.31
N GLY A 352 10.40 4.91 0.11
CA GLY A 352 9.21 4.71 -0.74
C GLY A 352 7.90 5.21 -0.10
N GLY A 353 7.97 6.24 0.76
CA GLY A 353 6.84 6.75 1.53
C GLY A 353 6.38 5.82 2.68
N GLN A 354 7.00 4.65 2.87
CA GLN A 354 6.75 3.74 3.99
C GLN A 354 7.82 3.89 5.07
N ALA A 355 7.38 3.99 6.32
CA ALA A 355 8.22 4.01 7.51
C ALA A 355 8.98 2.68 7.73
N GLN A 356 10.29 2.79 7.96
CA GLN A 356 11.19 1.66 8.19
C GLN A 356 11.64 1.63 9.65
N ASN A 357 11.64 0.45 10.25
CA ASN A 357 12.33 0.21 11.52
C ASN A 357 13.84 0.11 11.22
N ASP A 358 14.56 1.23 11.32
CA ASP A 358 15.98 1.14 11.68
C ASP A 358 16.03 0.72 13.14
N THR A 359 16.62 -0.45 13.40
CA THR A 359 16.63 -1.08 14.73
C THR A 359 17.84 -0.70 15.58
N SER A 360 18.69 0.21 15.09
CA SER A 360 20.01 0.49 15.68
C SER A 360 20.03 1.61 16.74
N SER A 361 19.06 2.54 16.74
CA SER A 361 19.02 3.67 17.68
C SER A 361 17.62 3.96 18.25
N PHE A 362 17.60 4.63 19.41
CA PHE A 362 16.42 5.22 20.06
C PHE A 362 16.47 6.76 20.08
N GLU A 363 17.50 7.36 19.50
CA GLU A 363 17.66 8.80 19.32
C GLU A 363 16.54 9.37 18.44
N ASP A 364 16.17 10.63 18.67
CA ASP A 364 15.20 11.42 17.90
C ASP A 364 13.81 10.81 17.59
N LEU A 365 13.44 9.67 18.20
CA LEU A 365 12.14 8.99 18.04
C LEU A 365 10.89 9.85 18.33
N PHE A 366 11.03 11.07 18.84
CA PHE A 366 9.93 12.01 19.11
C PHE A 366 10.11 13.37 18.44
N ASN A 367 11.04 13.46 17.48
CA ASN A 367 11.29 14.61 16.62
C ASN A 367 10.93 14.25 15.16
N SER A 368 10.61 15.25 14.34
CA SER A 368 10.35 15.09 12.90
C SER A 368 11.12 16.08 12.03
N ASP A 369 12.13 16.79 12.55
CA ASP A 369 12.91 17.76 11.78
C ASP A 369 13.56 17.13 10.53
N HIS A 370 13.87 15.82 10.57
CA HIS A 370 14.39 15.04 9.44
C HIS A 370 13.35 14.73 8.34
N LEU A 371 12.05 14.88 8.63
CA LEU A 371 10.97 14.70 7.66
C LEU A 371 10.65 15.98 6.86
N GLY A 372 11.29 17.09 7.21
CA GLY A 372 11.04 18.42 6.65
C GLY A 372 9.94 19.19 7.39
N TYR A 373 9.47 20.29 6.81
CA TYR A 373 8.44 21.11 7.48
C TYR A 373 7.09 20.38 7.60
N LEU A 374 6.45 20.58 8.75
CA LEU A 374 5.17 19.98 9.12
C LEU A 374 3.99 20.90 8.74
N GLU A 375 3.10 20.43 7.88
CA GLU A 375 1.76 20.99 7.71
C GLU A 375 0.72 20.20 8.52
N ILE A 376 -0.08 20.88 9.34
CA ILE A 376 -1.15 20.25 10.12
C ILE A 376 -2.51 20.64 9.56
N LYS A 377 -3.14 19.71 8.84
CA LYS A 377 -4.46 19.88 8.20
C LYS A 377 -5.56 19.16 8.97
N GLN A 378 -6.82 19.48 8.69
CA GLN A 378 -8.00 18.78 9.19
C GLN A 378 -8.02 18.65 10.72
N LYS A 379 -7.58 19.70 11.42
CA LYS A 379 -7.55 19.76 12.89
C LYS A 379 -8.96 19.64 13.45
N SER A 380 -9.13 18.83 14.49
CA SER A 380 -10.44 18.59 15.12
C SER A 380 -10.30 18.44 16.63
N GLN A 381 -11.25 19.02 17.36
CA GLN A 381 -11.28 18.98 18.83
C GLN A 381 -11.88 17.66 19.34
N GLY A 382 -11.45 17.21 20.51
CA GLY A 382 -11.95 15.99 21.15
C GLY A 382 -11.11 15.60 22.36
N LYS A 383 -11.16 14.32 22.74
CA LYS A 383 -10.32 13.74 23.81
C LYS A 383 -8.84 13.89 23.48
N ILE A 384 -8.05 14.03 24.54
CA ILE A 384 -6.59 14.11 24.50
C ILE A 384 -6.04 12.75 24.95
N TYR A 385 -5.26 12.10 24.08
CA TYR A 385 -4.59 10.82 24.35
C TYR A 385 -3.38 11.03 25.25
N GLN A 386 -3.32 10.29 26.36
CA GLN A 386 -2.32 10.43 27.43
C GLN A 386 -1.17 9.41 27.29
N GLY A 387 -1.34 8.35 26.49
CA GLY A 387 -0.41 7.22 26.42
C GLY A 387 1.02 7.56 25.97
N VAL A 388 1.25 8.67 25.27
CA VAL A 388 2.60 9.07 24.77
C VAL A 388 3.60 9.27 25.90
N ALA A 389 3.15 9.79 27.05
CA ALA A 389 4.01 9.97 28.22
C ALA A 389 4.58 8.63 28.74
N ALA A 390 3.86 7.50 28.54
CA ALA A 390 4.37 6.17 28.86
C ALA A 390 5.34 5.66 27.79
N VAL A 391 5.00 5.82 26.50
CA VAL A 391 5.86 5.46 25.36
C VAL A 391 7.24 6.13 25.46
N LYS A 392 7.29 7.42 25.77
CA LYS A 392 8.54 8.18 25.97
C LYS A 392 9.36 7.75 27.19
N ARG A 393 8.71 7.24 28.24
CA ARG A 393 9.44 6.66 29.39
C ARG A 393 10.05 5.32 29.01
N GLU A 394 9.31 4.49 28.28
CA GLU A 394 9.81 3.17 27.87
C GLU A 394 10.97 3.29 26.87
N ALA A 395 10.84 4.14 25.84
CA ALA A 395 11.91 4.42 24.88
C ALA A 395 13.24 4.82 25.57
N ARG A 396 13.22 5.85 26.42
CA ARG A 396 14.40 6.29 27.19
C ARG A 396 14.96 5.22 28.13
N ALA A 397 14.11 4.34 28.65
CA ALA A 397 14.54 3.25 29.52
C ALA A 397 15.07 2.04 28.74
N ILE A 398 14.77 1.90 27.44
CA ILE A 398 15.43 0.93 26.53
C ILE A 398 16.76 1.51 26.03
N GLU A 399 16.77 2.80 25.67
CA GLU A 399 17.97 3.59 25.36
C GLU A 399 19.04 3.50 26.47
N GLN A 400 18.67 3.83 27.72
CA GLN A 400 19.58 3.68 28.87
C GLN A 400 20.08 2.24 29.03
N ALA A 401 19.21 1.24 28.87
CA ALA A 401 19.60 -0.16 28.95
C ALA A 401 20.58 -0.57 27.85
N LYS A 402 20.52 0.04 26.66
CA LYS A 402 21.53 -0.12 25.60
C LYS A 402 22.87 0.48 26.01
N THR A 403 22.87 1.69 26.57
CA THR A 403 24.09 2.34 27.11
C THR A 403 24.74 1.51 28.22
N ASP A 404 23.95 0.99 29.15
CA ASP A 404 24.41 0.14 30.25
C ASP A 404 25.00 -1.19 29.76
N LEU A 405 24.41 -1.77 28.70
CA LEU A 405 24.94 -2.95 28.01
C LEU A 405 26.27 -2.68 27.31
N ASP A 406 26.39 -1.56 26.58
CA ASP A 406 27.64 -1.20 25.89
C ASP A 406 28.78 -0.95 26.90
N ALA A 407 28.48 -0.28 28.02
CA ALA A 407 29.42 -0.11 29.13
C ALA A 407 29.83 -1.46 29.74
N SER A 408 28.86 -2.36 29.98
CA SER A 408 29.10 -3.70 30.51
C SER A 408 29.94 -4.57 29.58
N GLN A 409 29.68 -4.53 28.27
CA GLN A 409 30.43 -5.25 27.25
C GLN A 409 31.88 -4.77 27.17
N ASN A 410 32.12 -3.47 27.30
CA ASN A 410 33.47 -2.89 27.36
C ASN A 410 34.21 -3.32 28.64
N LEU A 411 33.55 -3.35 29.80
CA LEU A 411 34.13 -3.85 31.05
C LEU A 411 34.47 -5.34 30.96
N LEU A 412 33.61 -6.18 30.36
CA LEU A 412 33.89 -7.59 30.11
C LEU A 412 35.12 -7.77 29.20
N ASN A 413 35.24 -6.97 28.14
CA ASN A 413 36.41 -7.01 27.25
C ASN A 413 37.70 -6.65 28.00
N ALA A 414 37.69 -5.62 28.85
CA ALA A 414 38.84 -5.25 29.67
C ALA A 414 39.19 -6.32 30.71
N ASN A 415 38.20 -6.88 31.40
CA ASN A 415 38.40 -7.94 32.39
C ASN A 415 38.95 -9.23 31.75
N LYS A 416 38.49 -9.56 30.53
CA LYS A 416 39.02 -10.67 29.73
C LYS A 416 40.51 -10.48 29.43
N LEU A 417 40.92 -9.31 28.93
CA LEU A 417 42.32 -9.00 28.64
C LEU A 417 43.20 -9.07 29.91
N SER A 418 42.66 -8.65 31.06
CA SER A 418 43.35 -8.77 32.35
C SER A 418 43.53 -10.22 32.79
N LEU A 419 42.51 -11.07 32.63
CA LEU A 419 42.60 -12.51 32.89
C LEU A 419 43.60 -13.20 31.95
N ASP A 420 43.54 -12.91 30.65
CA ASP A 420 44.47 -13.47 29.66
C ASP A 420 45.93 -13.09 30.02
N ALA A 421 46.19 -11.87 30.48
CA ALA A 421 47.51 -11.42 30.96
C ALA A 421 47.95 -12.12 32.27
N ALA A 422 47.05 -12.24 33.26
CA ALA A 422 47.33 -12.95 34.51
C ALA A 422 47.66 -14.44 34.26
N TYR A 423 46.96 -15.09 33.33
CA TYR A 423 47.22 -16.47 32.92
C TYR A 423 48.59 -16.65 32.25
N GLN A 424 49.06 -15.71 31.43
CA GLN A 424 50.43 -15.76 30.91
C GLN A 424 51.47 -15.58 32.01
N SER A 425 51.22 -14.71 33.01
CA SER A 425 52.13 -14.53 34.15
C SER A 425 52.25 -15.82 34.98
N LEU A 426 51.14 -16.52 35.21
CA LEU A 426 51.14 -17.83 35.87
C LEU A 426 51.98 -18.86 35.10
N LYS A 427 51.82 -18.97 33.77
CA LYS A 427 52.66 -19.85 32.94
C LYS A 427 54.15 -19.53 33.03
N GLN A 428 54.50 -18.26 33.12
CA GLN A 428 55.90 -17.85 33.28
C GLN A 428 56.46 -18.28 34.65
N GLN A 429 55.69 -18.13 35.72
CA GLN A 429 56.08 -18.57 37.07
C GLN A 429 56.14 -20.10 37.19
N GLU A 430 55.20 -20.83 36.60
CA GLU A 430 55.19 -22.29 36.52
C GLU A 430 56.45 -22.81 35.80
N SER A 431 56.80 -22.20 34.67
CA SER A 431 58.05 -22.50 33.93
C SER A 431 59.31 -22.25 34.76
N GLN A 432 59.35 -21.16 35.54
CA GLN A 432 60.44 -20.86 36.48
C GLN A 432 60.54 -21.88 37.62
N LEU A 433 59.41 -22.31 38.18
CA LEU A 433 59.36 -23.36 39.20
C LEU A 433 59.91 -24.70 38.67
N LEU A 434 59.47 -25.11 37.48
CA LEU A 434 59.97 -26.32 36.81
C LEU A 434 61.48 -26.22 36.53
N ALA A 435 61.99 -25.06 36.13
CA ALA A 435 63.41 -24.84 35.91
C ALA A 435 64.24 -24.91 37.22
N TYR A 436 63.76 -24.31 38.32
CA TYR A 436 64.43 -24.43 39.62
C TYR A 436 64.40 -25.87 40.16
N GLN A 437 63.31 -26.60 39.95
CA GLN A 437 63.19 -28.01 40.31
C GLN A 437 64.20 -28.87 39.53
N ALA A 438 64.28 -28.71 38.20
CA ALA A 438 65.22 -29.43 37.34
C ALA A 438 66.70 -29.10 37.65
N ALA A 439 66.99 -27.86 38.07
CA ALA A 439 68.32 -27.42 38.49
C ALA A 439 68.67 -27.78 39.95
N GLY A 440 67.76 -28.40 40.71
CA GLY A 440 67.95 -28.71 42.13
C GLY A 440 68.01 -27.48 43.06
N ASN A 441 67.59 -26.30 42.61
CA ASN A 441 67.64 -25.06 43.39
C ASN A 441 66.42 -24.96 44.33
N ILE A 442 66.43 -25.79 45.37
CA ILE A 442 65.34 -25.90 46.37
C ILE A 442 65.06 -24.57 47.08
N SER A 443 66.08 -23.72 47.27
CA SER A 443 65.92 -22.42 47.93
C SER A 443 65.07 -21.45 47.10
N ALA A 444 65.43 -21.26 45.82
CA ALA A 444 64.66 -20.39 44.92
C ALA A 444 63.25 -20.94 44.64
N TYR A 445 63.12 -22.28 44.51
CA TYR A 445 61.83 -22.95 44.38
C TYR A 445 60.91 -22.65 45.57
N ASN A 446 61.38 -22.88 46.80
CA ASN A 446 60.60 -22.65 48.02
C ASN A 446 60.25 -21.17 48.26
N GLN A 447 61.03 -20.23 47.72
CA GLN A 447 60.71 -18.79 47.75
C GLN A 447 59.63 -18.40 46.72
N LEU A 448 59.58 -19.04 45.56
CA LEU A 448 58.62 -18.72 44.49
C LEU A 448 57.27 -19.42 44.67
N VAL A 449 57.21 -20.63 45.25
CA VAL A 449 55.95 -21.39 45.45
C VAL A 449 54.85 -20.58 46.18
N PRO A 450 55.12 -19.86 47.30
CA PRO A 450 54.09 -19.07 47.96
C PRO A 450 53.51 -17.94 47.08
N ILE A 451 54.38 -17.30 46.29
CA ILE A 451 54.01 -16.20 45.37
C ILE A 451 53.13 -16.75 44.24
N TYR A 452 53.53 -17.88 43.65
CA TYR A 452 52.74 -18.59 42.64
C TYR A 452 51.37 -19.01 43.17
N ASN A 453 51.31 -19.64 44.34
CA ASN A 453 50.05 -20.05 44.95
C ASN A 453 49.12 -18.85 45.24
N GLN A 454 49.67 -17.72 45.66
CA GLN A 454 48.90 -16.48 45.83
C GLN A 454 48.37 -15.94 44.49
N ALA A 455 49.18 -15.98 43.42
CA ALA A 455 48.76 -15.56 42.09
C ALA A 455 47.69 -16.49 41.50
N VAL A 456 47.78 -17.82 41.72
CA VAL A 456 46.75 -18.79 41.31
C VAL A 456 45.43 -18.54 42.03
N ALA A 457 45.46 -18.23 43.34
CA ALA A 457 44.26 -17.85 44.07
C ALA A 457 43.62 -16.57 43.52
N ALA A 458 44.42 -15.50 43.33
CA ALA A 458 43.94 -14.24 42.77
C ALA A 458 43.35 -14.41 41.35
N TYR A 459 43.98 -15.22 40.49
CA TYR A 459 43.47 -15.53 39.16
C TYR A 459 42.13 -16.30 39.20
N ARG A 460 41.99 -17.28 40.10
CA ARG A 460 40.72 -18.00 40.30
C ARG A 460 39.61 -17.05 40.72
N ASP A 461 39.88 -16.20 41.70
CA ASP A 461 38.89 -15.28 42.27
C ASP A 461 38.50 -14.19 41.24
N GLN A 462 39.46 -13.73 40.43
CA GLN A 462 39.19 -12.88 39.25
C GLN A 462 38.35 -13.59 38.19
N THR A 463 38.62 -14.88 37.94
CA THR A 463 37.86 -15.71 36.98
C THR A 463 36.41 -15.89 37.43
N GLU A 464 36.18 -16.09 38.73
CA GLU A 464 34.83 -16.16 39.28
C GLU A 464 34.07 -14.83 39.13
N SER A 465 34.69 -13.70 39.48
CA SER A 465 34.12 -12.35 39.29
C SER A 465 33.77 -12.02 37.83
N TYR A 466 34.64 -12.42 36.89
CA TYR A 466 34.37 -12.32 35.46
C TYR A 466 33.18 -13.18 35.04
N ASN A 467 33.10 -14.44 35.48
CA ASN A 467 32.00 -15.34 35.15
C ASN A 467 30.66 -14.83 35.71
N GLN A 468 30.65 -14.28 36.92
CA GLN A 468 29.46 -13.62 37.50
C GLN A 468 29.04 -12.41 36.65
N SER A 469 29.99 -11.60 36.21
CA SER A 469 29.74 -10.44 35.33
C SER A 469 29.16 -10.86 33.96
N VAL A 470 29.64 -11.97 33.37
CA VAL A 470 29.09 -12.53 32.13
C VAL A 470 27.65 -13.01 32.31
N VAL A 471 27.32 -13.64 33.43
CA VAL A 471 25.93 -14.04 33.73
C VAL A 471 25.01 -12.82 33.86
N SER A 472 25.42 -11.79 34.60
CA SER A 472 24.65 -10.54 34.74
C SER A 472 24.45 -9.82 33.40
N TYR A 473 25.49 -9.75 32.56
CA TYR A 473 25.40 -9.18 31.22
C TYR A 473 24.40 -9.94 30.34
N ASN A 474 24.48 -11.28 30.30
CA ASN A 474 23.54 -12.10 29.52
C ASN A 474 22.08 -11.95 30.00
N GLN A 475 21.87 -11.76 31.31
CA GLN A 475 20.53 -11.45 31.85
C GLN A 475 20.04 -10.07 31.39
N ALA A 476 20.90 -9.05 31.42
CA ALA A 476 20.57 -7.72 30.93
C ALA A 476 20.30 -7.70 29.40
N VAL A 477 21.05 -8.46 28.60
CA VAL A 477 20.81 -8.62 27.15
C VAL A 477 19.43 -9.22 26.89
N ASN A 478 19.03 -10.24 27.64
CA ASN A 478 17.69 -10.83 27.51
C ASN A 478 16.60 -9.81 27.89
N ALA A 479 16.74 -9.11 29.02
CA ALA A 479 15.78 -8.10 29.46
C ALA A 479 15.65 -6.92 28.48
N PHE A 480 16.75 -6.50 27.86
CA PHE A 480 16.75 -5.52 26.76
C PHE A 480 16.00 -6.07 25.54
N ASN A 481 16.34 -7.27 25.07
CA ASN A 481 15.72 -7.90 23.91
C ASN A 481 14.21 -8.14 24.09
N ASP A 482 13.75 -8.43 25.30
CA ASP A 482 12.32 -8.61 25.61
C ASP A 482 11.57 -7.28 25.53
N ARG A 483 12.10 -6.22 26.15
CA ARG A 483 11.50 -4.87 26.11
C ARG A 483 11.55 -4.26 24.71
N TYR A 484 12.65 -4.43 24.00
CA TYR A 484 12.82 -4.02 22.60
C TYR A 484 11.73 -4.64 21.71
N ARG A 485 11.56 -5.97 21.81
CA ARG A 485 10.52 -6.71 21.07
C ARG A 485 9.10 -6.34 21.48
N GLN A 486 8.87 -5.99 22.75
CA GLN A 486 7.58 -5.50 23.22
C GLN A 486 7.26 -4.07 22.72
N PHE A 487 8.29 -3.23 22.54
CA PHE A 487 8.14 -1.85 22.05
C PHE A 487 7.84 -1.80 20.54
N TYR A 488 8.53 -2.62 19.73
CA TYR A 488 8.36 -2.64 18.27
C TYR A 488 7.48 -3.78 17.73
N GLN A 489 6.96 -4.65 18.59
CA GLN A 489 6.15 -5.84 18.25
C GLN A 489 6.84 -6.80 17.25
N GLN A 490 8.03 -7.28 17.65
CA GLN A 490 8.92 -8.16 16.86
C GLN A 490 9.07 -9.56 17.48
#